data_AF-A0A9X1I8S3-F1
#
_entry.id   AF-A0A9X1I8S3-F1
#
_cell.length_a   1.000
_cell.length_b   1.000
_cell.length_c   1.000
_cell.angle_alpha   90.00
_cell.angle_beta   90.00
_cell.angle_gamma   90.00
#
_symmetry.space_group_name_H-M   'P 1'
#
loop_
_entity.id
_entity.type
_entity.pdbx_description
1 polymer ?
#
loop_
_entity_poly.entity_id
_entity_poly.type
_entity_poly.pdbx_seq_one_letter_code
_entity_poly.pdbx_strand_id
1 'polypeptide(L)'
;MNRYLTLFLCFVIYQINAQTVTTSEKCILTQAIEETSGLLFYNNKVITHNDSGNNPALYEIDTSNGNIARTVVINNATNTDWEDLSQDEKYIYIGDIGNNFGNRRNLKFYRILKTDFNTNTSVNAETINYSYVNQTDFTSKLNNNNWDAEAFVVYNDYLLIFTKNWENNEVDVYALPKTIGTHQAQKVSNFKAQGLITGADLVNSNKLYLSGYNKDQIIPFLLEITNLNITAPTNLDIFKNSTVSKIENFIPFGNQVEGICFVESNGNSDTLYLSNEKLAYNIFTFPSKLRVITIDNTTLKID
;
A
#
# COMPACT_ATOMS: atom_id res chain seq x y z
N MET A 1 -53.98 -17.74 46.17
CA MET A 1 -53.38 -16.39 46.24
C MET A 1 -52.20 -16.38 45.28
N ASN A 2 -52.45 -16.07 44.00
CA ASN A 2 -51.41 -16.17 42.96
C ASN A 2 -50.50 -14.94 43.04
N ARG A 3 -49.24 -15.15 43.43
CA ARG A 3 -48.20 -14.11 43.44
C ARG A 3 -47.59 -14.05 42.04
N TYR A 4 -47.85 -12.98 41.31
CA TYR A 4 -47.17 -12.71 40.05
C TYR A 4 -45.76 -12.16 40.36
N LEU A 5 -44.74 -12.87 39.87
CA LEU A 5 -43.35 -12.44 39.93
C LEU A 5 -43.09 -11.55 38.70
N THR A 6 -42.99 -10.24 38.89
CA THR A 6 -42.63 -9.31 37.82
C THR A 6 -41.11 -9.35 37.62
N LEU A 7 -40.67 -9.95 36.52
CA LEU A 7 -39.26 -9.98 36.13
C LEU A 7 -38.91 -8.64 35.45
N PHE A 8 -38.04 -7.84 36.07
CA PHE A 8 -37.54 -6.60 35.48
C PHE A 8 -36.37 -6.94 34.55
N LEU A 9 -36.59 -6.87 33.23
CA LEU A 9 -35.55 -7.09 32.24
C LEU A 9 -34.81 -5.77 32.00
N CYS A 10 -33.62 -5.60 32.61
CA CYS A 10 -32.74 -4.47 32.30
C CYS A 10 -32.06 -4.72 30.95
N PHE A 11 -32.50 -4.02 29.90
CA PHE A 11 -31.76 -3.94 28.64
C PHE A 11 -30.56 -2.99 28.83
N VAL A 12 -29.36 -3.55 28.96
CA VAL A 12 -28.12 -2.78 28.83
C VAL A 12 -27.89 -2.54 27.34
N ILE A 13 -28.11 -1.30 26.89
CA ILE A 13 -27.81 -0.88 25.52
C ILE A 13 -26.29 -0.65 25.45
N TYR A 14 -25.55 -1.62 24.92
CA TYR A 14 -24.17 -1.40 24.54
C TYR A 14 -24.14 -0.60 23.24
N GLN A 15 -23.62 0.62 23.29
CA GLN A 15 -23.27 1.39 22.10
C GLN A 15 -22.01 0.78 21.50
N ILE A 16 -22.16 0.01 20.43
CA ILE A 16 -21.03 -0.46 19.61
C ILE A 16 -20.66 0.66 18.63
N ASN A 17 -19.60 1.40 18.92
CA ASN A 17 -19.04 2.35 17.96
C ASN A 17 -18.11 1.58 17.02
N ALA A 18 -18.49 1.44 15.75
CA ALA A 18 -17.64 0.88 14.72
C ALA A 18 -16.78 1.99 14.10
N GLN A 19 -15.54 1.64 13.71
CA GLN A 19 -14.68 2.55 12.94
C GLN A 19 -15.42 3.04 11.70
N THR A 20 -15.59 4.35 11.62
CA THR A 20 -16.28 4.97 10.49
C THR A 20 -15.26 5.37 9.46
N VAL A 21 -15.47 4.91 8.23
CA VAL A 21 -14.65 5.29 7.07
C VAL A 21 -15.53 6.01 6.07
N THR A 22 -15.10 7.20 5.70
CA THR A 22 -15.76 7.99 4.67
C THR A 22 -14.87 8.05 3.45
N THR A 23 -15.45 7.77 2.28
CA THR A 23 -14.76 7.79 1.01
C THR A 23 -15.43 8.80 0.10
N SER A 24 -14.64 9.60 -0.62
CA SER A 24 -15.16 10.41 -1.72
C SER A 24 -14.25 10.36 -2.94
N GLU A 25 -14.87 10.31 -4.11
CA GLU A 25 -14.16 10.44 -5.39
C GLU A 25 -13.62 11.87 -5.53
N LYS A 26 -12.34 11.98 -5.90
CA LYS A 26 -11.69 13.27 -6.16
C LYS A 26 -11.69 13.59 -7.64
N CYS A 27 -11.18 12.66 -8.44
CA CYS A 27 -11.14 12.79 -9.90
C CYS A 27 -10.95 11.42 -10.55
N ILE A 28 -11.31 11.36 -11.84
CA ILE A 28 -10.88 10.30 -12.76
C ILE A 28 -9.45 10.64 -13.21
N LEU A 29 -8.56 9.66 -13.22
CA LEU A 29 -7.21 9.86 -13.73
C LEU A 29 -7.19 9.81 -15.25
N THR A 30 -6.31 10.61 -15.86
CA THR A 30 -6.17 10.63 -17.33
C THR A 30 -5.64 9.31 -17.87
N GLN A 31 -5.88 9.03 -19.16
CA GLN A 31 -5.38 7.83 -19.83
C GLN A 31 -3.86 7.65 -19.71
N ALA A 32 -3.10 8.75 -19.61
CA ALA A 32 -1.65 8.70 -19.45
C ALA A 32 -1.20 8.07 -18.12
N ILE A 33 -2.10 8.00 -17.13
CA ILE A 33 -1.85 7.42 -15.80
C ILE A 33 -2.96 6.43 -15.37
N GLU A 34 -3.54 5.70 -16.33
CA GLU A 34 -4.65 4.76 -16.04
C GLU A 34 -4.21 3.43 -15.40
N GLU A 35 -2.90 3.17 -15.37
CA GLU A 35 -2.22 1.99 -14.78
C GLU A 35 -1.46 2.41 -13.51
N THR A 36 -2.00 3.34 -12.72
CA THR A 36 -1.37 3.85 -11.49
C THR A 36 -1.18 2.74 -10.44
N SER A 37 0.07 2.43 -10.08
CA SER A 37 0.38 1.33 -9.13
C SER A 37 1.11 1.77 -7.84
N GLY A 38 1.15 3.08 -7.57
CA GLY A 38 1.76 3.58 -6.35
C GLY A 38 1.41 5.04 -6.11
N LEU A 39 1.29 5.44 -4.85
CA LEU A 39 1.02 6.83 -4.49
C LEU A 39 2.03 7.34 -3.47
N LEU A 40 2.41 8.60 -3.61
CA LEU A 40 3.20 9.31 -2.62
C LEU A 40 2.65 10.71 -2.40
N PHE A 41 2.42 11.08 -1.14
CA PHE A 41 2.13 12.46 -0.79
C PHE A 41 3.43 13.18 -0.37
N TYR A 42 3.83 14.19 -1.13
CA TYR A 42 5.06 14.95 -0.87
C TYR A 42 4.90 16.40 -1.30
N ASN A 43 5.28 17.35 -0.43
CA ASN A 43 5.18 18.79 -0.68
C ASN A 43 3.78 19.24 -1.14
N ASN A 44 2.73 18.72 -0.50
CA ASN A 44 1.31 18.97 -0.85
C ASN A 44 0.92 18.54 -2.27
N LYS A 45 1.62 17.56 -2.83
CA LYS A 45 1.32 16.97 -4.12
C LYS A 45 1.16 15.47 -4.00
N VAL A 46 0.26 14.92 -4.81
CA VAL A 46 0.14 13.48 -5.01
C VAL A 46 1.02 13.11 -6.20
N ILE A 47 1.90 12.14 -6.01
CA ILE A 47 2.81 11.60 -7.02
C ILE A 47 2.41 10.15 -7.29
N THR A 48 2.45 9.73 -8.55
CA THR A 48 2.22 8.33 -8.98
C THR A 48 3.25 7.90 -10.03
N HIS A 49 3.27 6.61 -10.34
CA HIS A 49 3.83 6.03 -11.56
C HIS A 49 2.82 5.03 -12.14
N ASN A 50 3.00 4.69 -13.42
CA ASN A 50 2.29 3.54 -13.99
C ASN A 50 3.03 2.23 -13.69
N ASP A 51 2.29 1.13 -13.78
CA ASP A 51 2.78 -0.24 -13.71
C ASP A 51 3.68 -0.62 -14.92
N SER A 52 4.16 -1.86 -14.93
CA SER A 52 4.81 -2.66 -15.95
C SER A 52 4.87 -2.09 -17.36
N GLY A 53 6.10 -1.92 -17.89
CA GLY A 53 6.33 -1.62 -19.31
C GLY A 53 6.10 -0.17 -19.72
N ASN A 54 5.64 0.69 -18.81
CA ASN A 54 5.48 2.12 -19.05
C ASN A 54 6.80 2.90 -19.01
N ASN A 55 6.72 4.20 -19.26
CA ASN A 55 7.87 5.09 -19.09
C ASN A 55 8.34 5.08 -17.62
N PRO A 56 9.67 5.04 -17.35
CA PRO A 56 10.21 5.12 -16.00
C PRO A 56 10.14 6.58 -15.50
N ALA A 57 8.95 7.02 -15.12
CA ALA A 57 8.67 8.39 -14.75
C ALA A 57 7.70 8.49 -13.57
N LEU A 58 7.89 9.53 -12.77
CA LEU A 58 6.97 9.94 -11.72
C LEU A 58 6.11 11.10 -12.22
N TYR A 59 4.81 11.07 -11.89
CA TYR A 59 3.82 12.04 -12.31
C TYR A 59 3.22 12.74 -11.10
N GLU A 60 3.33 14.06 -11.02
CA GLU A 60 2.56 14.86 -10.06
C GLU A 60 1.15 15.07 -10.60
N ILE A 61 0.14 14.74 -9.80
CA ILE A 61 -1.27 14.82 -10.17
C ILE A 61 -1.88 16.12 -9.65
N ASP A 62 -2.60 16.85 -10.51
CA ASP A 62 -3.56 17.86 -10.08
C ASP A 62 -4.82 17.16 -9.56
N THR A 63 -4.92 17.02 -8.25
CA THR A 63 -6.03 16.32 -7.58
C THR A 63 -7.42 16.91 -7.84
N SER A 64 -7.52 18.12 -8.39
CA SER A 64 -8.80 18.75 -8.73
C SER A 64 -9.42 18.23 -10.03
N ASN A 65 -8.62 17.67 -10.94
CA ASN A 65 -9.07 17.26 -12.27
C ASN A 65 -8.39 15.98 -12.81
N GLY A 66 -7.40 15.42 -12.12
CA GLY A 66 -6.70 14.18 -12.49
C GLY A 66 -5.63 14.34 -13.57
N ASN A 67 -5.34 15.58 -14.01
CA ASN A 67 -4.31 15.85 -15.00
C ASN A 67 -2.90 15.74 -14.42
N ILE A 68 -1.93 15.44 -15.29
CA ILE A 68 -0.52 15.49 -14.94
C ILE A 68 -0.07 16.95 -14.88
N ALA A 69 0.31 17.41 -13.68
CA ALA A 69 0.87 18.74 -13.45
C ALA A 69 2.36 18.80 -13.77
N ARG A 70 3.10 17.70 -13.53
CA ARG A 70 4.53 17.59 -13.82
C ARG A 70 4.94 16.14 -14.02
N THR A 71 5.92 15.92 -14.89
CA THR A 71 6.57 14.63 -15.10
C THR A 71 8.05 14.73 -14.76
N VAL A 72 8.56 13.74 -14.02
CA VAL A 72 9.98 13.58 -13.71
C VAL A 72 10.47 12.22 -14.21
N VAL A 73 11.31 12.22 -15.24
CA VAL A 73 11.86 10.99 -15.85
C VAL A 73 13.06 10.48 -15.05
N ILE A 74 13.14 9.16 -14.87
CA ILE A 74 14.28 8.48 -14.21
C ILE A 74 15.16 7.87 -15.32
N ASN A 75 16.21 8.58 -15.73
CA ASN A 75 16.91 8.30 -16.99
C ASN A 75 17.60 6.94 -17.05
N ASN A 76 18.11 6.47 -15.90
CA ASN A 76 18.88 5.24 -15.77
C ASN A 76 18.07 4.10 -15.15
N ALA A 77 16.74 4.18 -15.22
CA ALA A 77 15.84 3.15 -14.75
C ALA A 77 15.05 2.54 -15.90
N THR A 78 14.50 1.35 -15.64
CA THR A 78 13.53 0.68 -16.51
C THR A 78 12.34 0.29 -15.64
N ASN A 79 11.14 0.53 -16.14
CA ASN A 79 9.92 0.04 -15.54
C ASN A 79 9.67 -1.39 -16.00
N THR A 80 10.23 -2.36 -15.25
CA THR A 80 9.99 -3.77 -15.52
C THR A 80 8.66 -4.19 -14.92
N ASP A 81 8.45 -3.87 -13.64
CA ASP A 81 7.20 -4.07 -12.88
C ASP A 81 7.25 -3.11 -11.68
N TRP A 82 6.97 -1.83 -11.93
CA TRP A 82 7.06 -0.80 -10.89
C TRP A 82 5.86 -0.82 -9.99
N GLU A 83 6.12 -0.92 -8.70
CA GLU A 83 5.12 -1.04 -7.66
C GLU A 83 5.47 -0.15 -6.48
N ASP A 84 4.45 0.55 -6.02
CA ASP A 84 4.42 1.40 -4.85
C ASP A 84 5.50 2.51 -4.79
N LEU A 85 5.26 3.47 -3.90
CA LEU A 85 6.19 4.54 -3.61
C LEU A 85 6.32 4.73 -2.10
N SER A 86 7.54 5.01 -1.66
CA SER A 86 7.76 5.40 -0.27
C SER A 86 8.88 6.44 -0.17
N GLN A 87 9.07 7.01 1.01
CA GLN A 87 10.03 8.09 1.20
C GLN A 87 10.68 8.07 2.59
N ASP A 88 11.87 8.66 2.68
CA ASP A 88 12.42 9.13 3.94
C ASP A 88 12.71 10.64 3.87
N GLU A 89 13.45 11.18 4.83
CA GLU A 89 13.80 12.61 4.86
C GLU A 89 14.54 13.07 3.59
N LYS A 90 15.31 12.19 2.95
CA LYS A 90 16.26 12.54 1.88
C LYS A 90 15.84 12.02 0.50
N TYR A 91 15.21 10.85 0.45
CA TYR A 91 14.97 10.12 -0.80
C TYR A 91 13.48 9.82 -1.02
N ILE A 92 13.11 9.74 -2.30
CA ILE A 92 11.93 9.02 -2.78
C ILE A 92 12.41 7.66 -3.29
N TYR A 93 11.72 6.59 -2.91
CA TYR A 93 11.99 5.22 -3.29
C TYR A 93 10.89 4.73 -4.24
N ILE A 94 11.29 3.95 -5.24
CA ILE A 94 10.43 3.36 -6.26
C ILE A 94 10.71 1.87 -6.26
N GLY A 95 9.69 1.04 -6.06
CA GLY A 95 9.82 -0.41 -6.14
C GLY A 95 9.79 -0.86 -7.59
N ASP A 96 10.75 -1.66 -8.03
CA ASP A 96 10.66 -2.47 -9.25
C ASP A 96 10.64 -3.93 -8.80
N ILE A 97 9.49 -4.28 -8.20
CA ILE A 97 9.34 -5.41 -7.26
C ILE A 97 8.19 -6.37 -7.60
N GLY A 98 7.25 -5.96 -8.47
CA GLY A 98 6.20 -6.83 -8.99
C GLY A 98 6.80 -8.08 -9.65
N ASN A 99 6.16 -9.22 -9.50
CA ASN A 99 6.66 -10.52 -9.93
C ASN A 99 5.52 -11.55 -9.99
N ASN A 100 4.44 -11.24 -10.72
CA ASN A 100 3.26 -12.11 -10.77
C ASN A 100 3.57 -13.53 -11.30
N PHE A 101 4.63 -13.69 -12.10
CA PHE A 101 5.11 -14.99 -12.59
C PHE A 101 6.01 -15.74 -11.60
N GLY A 102 6.48 -15.11 -10.53
CA GLY A 102 7.30 -15.73 -9.48
C GLY A 102 8.71 -16.12 -9.93
N ASN A 103 9.20 -15.59 -11.05
CA ASN A 103 10.45 -16.01 -11.70
C ASN A 103 11.47 -14.88 -11.92
N ARG A 104 11.18 -13.64 -11.52
CA ARG A 104 12.13 -12.53 -11.62
C ARG A 104 13.36 -12.74 -10.75
N ARG A 105 14.53 -12.39 -11.30
CA ARG A 105 15.85 -12.44 -10.62
C ARG A 105 16.53 -11.08 -10.54
N ASN A 106 15.83 -10.04 -10.96
CA ASN A 106 16.34 -8.69 -11.14
C ASN A 106 15.53 -7.66 -10.33
N LEU A 107 14.95 -8.08 -9.20
CA LEU A 107 14.19 -7.22 -8.31
C LEU A 107 15.08 -6.13 -7.71
N LYS A 108 14.53 -4.93 -7.57
CA LYS A 108 15.31 -3.79 -7.08
C LYS A 108 14.41 -2.67 -6.57
N PHE A 109 15.04 -1.74 -5.88
CA PHE A 109 14.51 -0.41 -5.61
C PHE A 109 15.39 0.62 -6.31
N TYR A 110 14.74 1.62 -6.87
CA TYR A 110 15.40 2.88 -7.22
C TYR A 110 15.20 3.87 -6.08
N ARG A 111 16.18 4.74 -5.85
CA ARG A 111 15.97 5.92 -5.00
C ARG A 111 16.55 7.17 -5.64
N ILE A 112 15.82 8.27 -5.51
CA ILE A 112 16.21 9.59 -6.03
C ILE A 112 16.25 10.61 -4.89
N LEU A 113 17.15 11.58 -4.99
CA LEU A 113 17.19 12.69 -4.04
C LEU A 113 15.94 13.56 -4.21
N LYS A 114 15.30 13.89 -3.09
CA LYS A 114 14.19 14.86 -3.07
C LYS A 114 14.61 16.22 -3.62
N THR A 115 15.83 16.66 -3.36
CA THR A 115 16.38 17.92 -3.90
C THR A 115 16.41 17.93 -5.42
N ASP A 116 16.76 16.80 -6.03
CA ASP A 116 16.83 16.67 -7.48
C ASP A 116 15.41 16.59 -8.06
N PHE A 117 14.52 15.81 -7.44
CA PHE A 117 13.10 15.74 -7.80
C PHE A 117 12.40 17.11 -7.74
N ASN A 118 12.74 17.96 -6.77
CA ASN A 118 12.12 19.27 -6.60
C ASN A 118 12.49 20.26 -7.70
N THR A 119 13.67 20.12 -8.30
CA THR A 119 14.25 21.14 -9.19
C THR A 119 14.39 20.72 -10.64
N ASN A 120 14.20 19.43 -10.95
CA ASN A 120 14.39 18.87 -12.29
C ASN A 120 13.14 18.13 -12.79
N THR A 121 13.05 17.95 -14.11
CA THR A 121 12.07 17.07 -14.80
C THR A 121 12.71 15.77 -15.30
N SER A 122 13.98 15.55 -14.98
CA SER A 122 14.76 14.38 -15.35
C SER A 122 15.89 14.20 -14.34
N VAL A 123 16.04 13.00 -13.78
CA VAL A 123 17.00 12.68 -12.73
C VAL A 123 17.59 11.27 -12.93
N ASN A 124 18.71 10.99 -12.27
CA ASN A 124 19.24 9.63 -12.16
C ASN A 124 18.93 9.06 -10.77
N ALA A 125 18.64 7.77 -10.71
CA ALA A 125 18.45 7.04 -9.47
C ALA A 125 19.70 6.26 -9.07
N GLU A 126 19.86 6.05 -7.76
CA GLU A 126 20.70 5.00 -7.22
C GLU A 126 19.89 3.70 -7.11
N THR A 127 20.55 2.54 -7.19
CA THR A 127 19.87 1.24 -7.23
C THR A 127 20.25 0.36 -6.04
N ILE A 128 19.24 -0.27 -5.45
CA ILE A 128 19.37 -1.31 -4.42
C ILE A 128 18.80 -2.59 -5.02
N ASN A 129 19.67 -3.52 -5.40
CA ASN A 129 19.25 -4.81 -5.95
C ASN A 129 18.97 -5.80 -4.83
N TYR A 130 18.02 -6.70 -5.03
CA TYR A 130 17.79 -7.76 -4.06
C TYR A 130 17.27 -9.07 -4.66
N SER A 131 17.34 -10.11 -3.84
CA SER A 131 16.67 -11.39 -4.04
C SER A 131 16.07 -11.84 -2.70
N TYR A 132 14.98 -12.59 -2.72
CA TYR A 132 14.49 -13.25 -1.51
C TYR A 132 15.43 -14.39 -1.10
N VAL A 133 15.78 -14.48 0.18
CA VAL A 133 16.63 -15.56 0.71
C VAL A 133 16.00 -16.93 0.48
N ASN A 134 14.66 -16.99 0.52
CA ASN A 134 13.88 -18.22 0.49
C ASN A 134 13.44 -18.63 -0.93
N GLN A 135 13.61 -17.78 -1.95
CA GLN A 135 13.22 -18.09 -3.31
C GLN A 135 14.33 -18.89 -4.01
N THR A 136 14.15 -20.21 -4.06
CA THR A 136 15.10 -21.14 -4.70
C THR A 136 14.57 -21.73 -6.00
N ASP A 137 13.25 -21.71 -6.21
CA ASP A 137 12.58 -22.10 -7.45
C ASP A 137 12.11 -20.86 -8.21
N PHE A 138 12.44 -20.80 -9.49
CA PHE A 138 12.09 -19.72 -10.42
C PHE A 138 11.28 -20.27 -11.61
N THR A 139 10.62 -21.41 -11.43
CA THR A 139 9.65 -21.93 -12.40
C THR A 139 8.48 -20.96 -12.47
N SER A 140 8.22 -20.45 -13.67
CA SER A 140 7.15 -19.49 -13.93
C SER A 140 5.77 -20.04 -13.54
N LYS A 141 5.07 -19.33 -12.65
CA LYS A 141 3.72 -19.66 -12.19
C LYS A 141 2.90 -18.38 -12.04
N LEU A 142 2.31 -17.93 -13.16
CA LEU A 142 1.47 -16.74 -13.21
C LEU A 142 0.36 -16.81 -12.15
N ASN A 143 0.31 -15.83 -11.26
CA ASN A 143 -0.69 -15.68 -10.21
C ASN A 143 -0.89 -16.95 -9.37
N ASN A 144 0.19 -17.70 -9.18
CA ASN A 144 0.22 -18.97 -8.45
C ASN A 144 1.59 -19.16 -7.77
N ASN A 145 2.02 -18.15 -7.03
CA ASN A 145 3.22 -18.10 -6.23
C ASN A 145 3.08 -17.01 -5.14
N ASN A 146 4.02 -16.96 -4.19
CA ASN A 146 4.07 -15.96 -3.11
C ASN A 146 5.35 -15.11 -3.16
N TRP A 147 5.93 -14.93 -4.35
CA TRP A 147 7.14 -14.14 -4.61
C TRP A 147 6.86 -12.81 -5.31
N ASP A 148 5.58 -12.51 -5.51
CA ASP A 148 5.05 -11.26 -6.00
C ASP A 148 4.95 -10.25 -4.85
N ALA A 149 5.24 -8.98 -5.10
CA ALA A 149 5.15 -7.92 -4.11
C ALA A 149 4.76 -6.60 -4.77
N GLU A 150 3.68 -6.00 -4.28
CA GLU A 150 3.13 -4.75 -4.82
C GLU A 150 3.27 -3.59 -3.83
N ALA A 151 3.87 -3.81 -2.65
CA ALA A 151 3.81 -2.85 -1.58
C ALA A 151 5.08 -2.81 -0.75
N PHE A 152 5.49 -1.61 -0.33
CA PHE A 152 6.61 -1.44 0.60
C PHE A 152 6.56 -0.13 1.37
N VAL A 153 7.25 -0.08 2.50
CA VAL A 153 7.51 1.17 3.22
C VAL A 153 8.98 1.32 3.58
N VAL A 154 9.44 2.57 3.67
CA VAL A 154 10.71 2.88 4.34
C VAL A 154 10.48 2.90 5.84
N TYR A 155 11.17 2.02 6.57
CA TYR A 155 11.11 1.95 8.02
C TYR A 155 12.52 1.97 8.61
N ASN A 156 12.91 3.09 9.23
CA ASN A 156 14.27 3.34 9.74
C ASN A 156 15.32 3.06 8.64
N ASP A 157 16.19 2.06 8.86
CA ASP A 157 17.28 1.66 7.96
C ASP A 157 16.87 0.57 6.95
N TYR A 158 15.59 0.19 6.93
CA TYR A 158 15.07 -0.90 6.12
C TYR A 158 13.98 -0.44 5.15
N LEU A 159 13.89 -1.17 4.05
CA LEU A 159 12.69 -1.29 3.24
C LEU A 159 11.94 -2.53 3.75
N LEU A 160 10.68 -2.36 4.14
CA LEU A 160 9.79 -3.46 4.48
C LEU A 160 8.92 -3.75 3.26
N ILE A 161 9.04 -4.95 2.72
CA ILE A 161 8.40 -5.39 1.48
C ILE A 161 7.24 -6.31 1.85
N PHE A 162 6.06 -6.06 1.29
CA PHE A 162 4.84 -6.83 1.54
C PHE A 162 4.46 -7.60 0.28
N THR A 163 4.39 -8.92 0.40
CA THR A 163 4.09 -9.77 -0.75
C THR A 163 2.59 -9.84 -1.05
N LYS A 164 2.27 -9.98 -2.34
CA LYS A 164 0.95 -10.34 -2.85
C LYS A 164 0.87 -11.84 -3.01
N ASN A 165 0.49 -12.54 -1.93
CA ASN A 165 0.51 -14.00 -1.94
C ASN A 165 -0.68 -14.59 -2.70
N TRP A 166 -0.44 -15.03 -3.93
CA TRP A 166 -1.49 -15.61 -4.76
C TRP A 166 -1.94 -17.00 -4.31
N GLU A 167 -1.09 -17.79 -3.65
CA GLU A 167 -1.41 -19.17 -3.28
C GLU A 167 -2.24 -19.28 -1.99
N ASN A 168 -2.00 -18.40 -1.02
CA ASN A 168 -2.60 -18.51 0.31
C ASN A 168 -3.37 -17.27 0.80
N ASN A 169 -3.37 -16.16 0.04
CA ASN A 169 -4.04 -14.90 0.40
C ASN A 169 -3.57 -14.32 1.77
N GLU A 170 -2.34 -14.66 2.17
CA GLU A 170 -1.64 -14.04 3.30
C GLU A 170 -0.78 -12.88 2.81
N VAL A 171 -0.01 -12.27 3.70
CA VAL A 171 1.07 -11.35 3.37
C VAL A 171 2.31 -11.78 4.11
N ASP A 172 3.42 -11.93 3.40
CA ASP A 172 4.74 -12.07 3.99
C ASP A 172 5.43 -10.71 4.01
N VAL A 173 6.15 -10.44 5.10
CA VAL A 173 6.93 -9.21 5.24
C VAL A 173 8.40 -9.57 5.18
N TYR A 174 9.12 -8.92 4.27
CA TYR A 174 10.56 -9.04 4.15
C TYR A 174 11.26 -7.73 4.52
N ALA A 175 12.40 -7.82 5.18
CA ALA A 175 13.25 -6.68 5.49
C ALA A 175 14.50 -6.67 4.60
N LEU A 176 14.80 -5.50 4.05
CA LEU A 176 15.93 -5.25 3.17
C LEU A 176 16.69 -3.98 3.60
N PRO A 177 18.01 -4.01 3.83
CA PRO A 177 18.75 -2.78 4.11
C PRO A 177 18.60 -1.77 2.97
N LYS A 178 18.31 -0.50 3.28
CA LYS A 178 18.13 0.55 2.26
C LYS A 178 19.43 1.13 1.70
N THR A 179 20.57 0.49 1.99
CA THR A 179 21.91 0.88 1.49
C THR A 179 22.13 0.40 0.06
N ILE A 180 22.85 1.18 -0.75
CA ILE A 180 23.19 0.81 -2.13
C ILE A 180 23.97 -0.50 -2.18
N GLY A 181 23.67 -1.34 -3.16
CA GLY A 181 24.33 -2.62 -3.37
C GLY A 181 23.35 -3.74 -3.72
N THR A 182 23.80 -4.97 -3.55
CA THR A 182 23.00 -6.18 -3.72
C THR A 182 22.83 -6.85 -2.37
N HIS A 183 21.59 -7.11 -1.97
CA HIS A 183 21.25 -7.68 -0.67
C HIS A 183 20.31 -8.87 -0.81
N GLN A 184 20.12 -9.60 0.28
CA GLN A 184 19.10 -10.64 0.35
C GLN A 184 18.02 -10.24 1.35
N ALA A 185 16.77 -10.20 0.90
CA ALA A 185 15.62 -9.85 1.73
C ALA A 185 15.26 -11.01 2.66
N GLN A 186 15.22 -10.75 3.97
CA GLN A 186 14.93 -11.75 5.01
C GLN A 186 13.45 -11.69 5.37
N LYS A 187 12.75 -12.83 5.43
CA LYS A 187 11.37 -12.87 5.93
C LYS A 187 11.37 -12.58 7.42
N VAL A 188 10.60 -11.59 7.84
CA VAL A 188 10.56 -11.09 9.22
C VAL A 188 9.19 -11.27 9.87
N SER A 189 8.11 -11.27 9.08
CA SER A 189 6.76 -11.50 9.62
C SER A 189 5.81 -12.07 8.56
N ASN A 190 4.60 -12.43 8.98
CA ASN A 190 3.49 -12.78 8.11
C ASN A 190 2.14 -12.49 8.78
N PHE A 191 1.09 -12.31 7.98
CA PHE A 191 -0.28 -12.15 8.48
C PHE A 191 -1.32 -12.72 7.52
N LYS A 192 -2.41 -13.24 8.08
CA LYS A 192 -3.56 -13.74 7.30
C LYS A 192 -4.45 -12.60 6.84
N ALA A 193 -4.02 -11.89 5.80
CA ALA A 193 -4.75 -10.76 5.21
C ALA A 193 -6.13 -11.17 4.65
N GLN A 194 -6.28 -12.42 4.21
CA GLN A 194 -7.46 -12.93 3.50
C GLN A 194 -7.73 -12.12 2.23
N GLY A 195 -6.66 -11.80 1.51
CA GLY A 195 -6.69 -11.10 0.24
C GLY A 195 -5.29 -10.73 -0.25
N LEU A 196 -5.24 -10.02 -1.36
CA LEU A 196 -4.03 -9.61 -2.05
C LEU A 196 -3.67 -8.19 -1.63
N ILE A 197 -2.47 -7.98 -1.10
CA ILE A 197 -1.95 -6.65 -0.74
C ILE A 197 -1.41 -5.96 -1.99
N THR A 198 -1.68 -4.66 -2.10
CA THR A 198 -1.40 -3.85 -3.30
C THR A 198 -0.76 -2.50 -3.02
N GLY A 199 -0.72 -2.06 -1.76
CA GLY A 199 -0.07 -0.80 -1.43
C GLY A 199 0.15 -0.68 0.07
N ALA A 200 1.14 0.10 0.46
CA ALA A 200 1.42 0.36 1.86
C ALA A 200 1.81 1.81 2.09
N ASP A 201 1.36 2.39 3.22
CA ASP A 201 1.96 3.64 3.68
C ASP A 201 2.07 3.70 5.21
N LEU A 202 3.18 4.27 5.66
CA LEU A 202 3.55 4.37 7.06
C LEU A 202 3.12 5.72 7.62
N VAL A 203 2.24 5.69 8.61
CA VAL A 203 1.84 6.87 9.36
C VAL A 203 2.79 7.05 10.54
N ASN A 204 3.72 7.98 10.37
CA ASN A 204 4.82 8.22 11.29
C ASN A 204 5.71 6.97 11.46
N SER A 205 5.79 6.38 12.65
CA SER A 205 6.56 5.15 12.89
C SER A 205 5.80 4.11 13.73
N ASN A 206 4.51 4.33 13.98
CA ASN A 206 3.70 3.52 14.90
C ASN A 206 2.39 3.00 14.29
N LYS A 207 2.04 3.44 13.08
CA LYS A 207 0.85 2.98 12.35
C LYS A 207 1.21 2.74 10.88
N LEU A 208 0.65 1.68 10.31
CA LEU A 208 0.81 1.28 8.92
C LEU A 208 -0.57 1.01 8.34
N TYR A 209 -0.82 1.49 7.14
CA TYR A 209 -1.96 1.07 6.35
C TYR A 209 -1.48 0.17 5.22
N LEU A 210 -2.18 -0.95 5.01
CA LEU A 210 -2.04 -1.78 3.81
C LEU A 210 -3.35 -1.74 3.05
N SER A 211 -3.31 -1.39 1.77
CA SER A 211 -4.44 -1.60 0.86
C SER A 211 -4.36 -2.97 0.22
N GLY A 212 -5.52 -3.51 -0.13
CA GLY A 212 -5.62 -4.75 -0.86
C GLY A 212 -7.05 -5.02 -1.29
N TYR A 213 -7.25 -6.19 -1.90
CA TYR A 213 -8.58 -6.65 -2.29
C TYR A 213 -8.76 -8.16 -2.10
N ASN A 214 -9.99 -8.59 -1.85
CA ASN A 214 -10.32 -10.01 -1.86
C ASN A 214 -10.14 -10.59 -3.28
N LYS A 215 -9.37 -11.69 -3.41
CA LYS A 215 -9.02 -12.29 -4.71
C LYS A 215 -10.22 -12.69 -5.57
N ASP A 216 -11.28 -13.21 -4.95
CA ASP A 216 -12.43 -13.78 -5.67
C ASP A 216 -13.42 -12.70 -6.11
N GLN A 217 -13.66 -11.72 -5.25
CA GLN A 217 -14.69 -10.70 -5.44
C GLN A 217 -14.13 -9.33 -5.84
N ILE A 218 -12.81 -9.12 -5.81
CA ILE A 218 -12.15 -7.82 -6.06
C ILE A 218 -12.78 -6.71 -5.21
N ILE A 219 -13.10 -7.04 -3.95
CA ILE A 219 -13.62 -6.08 -2.98
C ILE A 219 -12.44 -5.49 -2.23
N PRO A 220 -12.23 -4.16 -2.27
CA PRO A 220 -11.14 -3.52 -1.54
C PRO A 220 -11.29 -3.63 -0.03
N PHE A 221 -10.16 -3.77 0.65
CA PHE A 221 -10.03 -3.64 2.09
C PHE A 221 -8.81 -2.77 2.44
N LEU A 222 -8.80 -2.24 3.66
CA LEU A 222 -7.60 -1.72 4.32
C LEU A 222 -7.30 -2.57 5.54
N LEU A 223 -6.02 -2.85 5.78
CA LEU A 223 -5.54 -3.26 7.10
C LEU A 223 -4.92 -2.04 7.76
N GLU A 224 -5.51 -1.63 8.88
CA GLU A 224 -4.90 -0.66 9.78
C GLU A 224 -4.13 -1.43 10.85
N ILE A 225 -2.82 -1.20 10.92
CA ILE A 225 -1.93 -1.86 11.88
C ILE A 225 -1.39 -0.78 12.81
N THR A 226 -1.72 -0.88 14.10
CA THR A 226 -1.32 0.08 15.13
C THR A 226 -0.48 -0.57 16.22
N ASN A 227 0.17 0.24 17.05
CA ASN A 227 1.10 -0.23 18.09
C ASN A 227 2.25 -1.03 17.49
N LEU A 228 2.82 -0.53 16.39
CA LEU A 228 3.99 -1.13 15.76
C LEU A 228 5.17 -1.11 16.74
N ASN A 229 5.42 -2.23 17.40
CA ASN A 229 6.56 -2.41 18.28
C ASN A 229 7.74 -2.96 17.49
N ILE A 230 8.36 -2.09 16.69
CA ILE A 230 9.42 -2.48 15.77
C ILE A 230 10.79 -2.10 16.34
N THR A 231 11.37 -2.97 17.16
CA THR A 231 12.79 -2.88 17.55
C THR A 231 13.65 -3.80 16.70
N ALA A 232 14.07 -3.31 15.53
CA ALA A 232 15.26 -3.71 14.76
C ALA A 232 15.44 -5.21 14.39
N PRO A 233 16.30 -5.54 13.41
CA PRO A 233 16.10 -6.66 12.47
C PRO A 233 16.17 -8.07 13.05
N THR A 234 16.77 -8.28 14.23
CA THR A 234 16.90 -9.64 14.80
C THR A 234 15.59 -10.19 15.37
N ASN A 235 14.57 -9.36 15.60
CA ASN A 235 13.22 -9.76 16.03
C ASN A 235 12.12 -8.86 15.42
N LEU A 236 12.38 -8.28 14.26
CA LEU A 236 11.42 -7.44 13.57
C LEU A 236 10.16 -8.26 13.26
N ASP A 237 9.05 -7.94 13.90
CA ASP A 237 7.76 -8.54 13.60
C ASP A 237 6.70 -7.44 13.78
N ILE A 238 6.26 -6.87 12.66
CA ILE A 238 5.32 -5.74 12.67
C ILE A 238 3.93 -6.14 13.17
N PHE A 239 3.59 -7.43 13.16
CA PHE A 239 2.29 -7.94 13.57
C PHE A 239 2.30 -8.37 15.04
N LYS A 240 3.46 -8.76 15.58
CA LYS A 240 3.62 -9.13 16.99
C LYS A 240 3.39 -7.95 17.92
N ASN A 241 2.40 -8.09 18.80
CA ASN A 241 1.93 -7.06 19.74
C ASN A 241 1.30 -5.82 19.07
N SER A 242 1.09 -5.85 17.77
CA SER A 242 0.29 -4.84 17.07
C SER A 242 -1.20 -5.15 17.20
N THR A 243 -2.03 -4.15 16.95
CA THR A 243 -3.47 -4.34 16.73
C THR A 243 -3.74 -4.19 15.24
N VAL A 244 -4.37 -5.20 14.63
CA VAL A 244 -4.77 -5.17 13.22
C VAL A 244 -6.29 -5.05 13.12
N SER A 245 -6.75 -3.98 12.49
CA SER A 245 -8.16 -3.76 12.15
C SER A 245 -8.34 -3.87 10.64
N LYS A 246 -9.27 -4.73 10.19
CA LYS A 246 -9.63 -4.83 8.78
C LYS A 246 -10.85 -3.98 8.49
N ILE A 247 -10.70 -3.04 7.58
CA ILE A 247 -11.74 -2.11 7.14
C ILE A 247 -12.20 -2.56 5.75
N GLU A 248 -13.49 -2.76 5.59
CA GLU A 248 -14.11 -3.23 4.35
C GLU A 248 -15.31 -2.35 3.99
N ASN A 249 -15.89 -2.57 2.81
CA ASN A 249 -17.13 -1.90 2.36
C ASN A 249 -17.06 -0.36 2.26
N PHE A 250 -15.85 0.21 2.11
CA PHE A 250 -15.66 1.65 1.93
C PHE A 250 -15.53 2.07 0.45
N ILE A 251 -15.32 1.11 -0.46
CA ILE A 251 -15.31 1.29 -1.92
C ILE A 251 -16.12 0.14 -2.55
N PRO A 252 -16.97 0.39 -3.56
CA PRO A 252 -17.73 -0.65 -4.24
C PRO A 252 -16.86 -1.53 -5.15
N PHE A 253 -17.41 -2.67 -5.55
CA PHE A 253 -16.85 -3.56 -6.56
C PHE A 253 -16.33 -2.82 -7.81
N GLY A 254 -15.29 -3.39 -8.44
CA GLY A 254 -14.75 -2.92 -9.71
C GLY A 254 -13.62 -1.90 -9.58
N ASN A 255 -13.18 -1.61 -8.35
CA ASN A 255 -12.12 -0.65 -8.08
C ASN A 255 -10.97 -1.37 -7.39
N GLN A 256 -10.18 -2.10 -8.16
CA GLN A 256 -8.97 -2.77 -7.70
C GLN A 256 -7.99 -1.68 -7.22
N VAL A 257 -7.90 -1.50 -5.90
CA VAL A 257 -7.04 -0.47 -5.30
C VAL A 257 -5.59 -0.91 -5.47
N GLU A 258 -4.75 -0.03 -6.01
CA GLU A 258 -3.34 -0.29 -6.31
C GLU A 258 -2.41 0.78 -5.72
N GLY A 259 -2.94 1.84 -5.13
CA GLY A 259 -2.10 2.85 -4.49
C GLY A 259 -2.76 3.45 -3.27
N ILE A 260 -1.95 3.73 -2.26
CA ILE A 260 -2.33 4.38 -1.00
C ILE A 260 -1.26 5.38 -0.60
N CYS A 261 -1.67 6.56 -0.13
CA CYS A 261 -0.74 7.43 0.58
C CYS A 261 -1.44 8.23 1.68
N PHE A 262 -0.77 8.37 2.80
CA PHE A 262 -1.18 9.16 3.94
C PHE A 262 -0.95 10.65 3.65
N VAL A 263 -1.93 11.47 4.03
CA VAL A 263 -1.91 12.92 3.83
C VAL A 263 -1.64 13.63 5.15
N GLU A 264 -2.53 13.39 6.12
CA GLU A 264 -2.46 14.06 7.42
C GLU A 264 -3.29 13.33 8.48
N SER A 265 -3.01 13.65 9.75
CA SER A 265 -3.81 13.24 10.89
C SER A 265 -4.16 14.47 11.72
N ASN A 266 -5.44 14.61 12.08
CA ASN A 266 -5.90 15.69 12.98
C ASN A 266 -6.07 15.21 14.44
N GLY A 267 -5.55 14.02 14.77
CA GLY A 267 -5.64 13.39 16.09
C GLY A 267 -6.93 12.61 16.35
N ASN A 268 -8.00 12.90 15.59
CA ASN A 268 -9.26 12.15 15.63
C ASN A 268 -9.49 11.33 14.36
N SER A 269 -8.84 11.68 13.26
CA SER A 269 -8.98 10.98 11.99
C SER A 269 -7.70 11.08 11.18
N ASP A 270 -7.50 10.07 10.33
CA ASP A 270 -6.44 10.03 9.33
C ASP A 270 -7.06 10.23 7.95
N THR A 271 -6.44 11.08 7.15
CA THR A 271 -6.80 11.32 5.76
C THR A 271 -5.77 10.71 4.83
N LEU A 272 -6.24 9.93 3.87
CA LEU A 272 -5.43 9.22 2.89
C LEU A 272 -5.97 9.44 1.49
N TYR A 273 -5.11 9.32 0.48
CA TYR A 273 -5.54 9.08 -0.89
C TYR A 273 -5.46 7.59 -1.22
N LEU A 274 -6.41 7.13 -2.04
CA LEU A 274 -6.34 5.84 -2.72
C LEU A 274 -6.48 6.03 -4.22
N SER A 275 -5.77 5.20 -4.99
CA SER A 275 -5.98 5.03 -6.41
C SER A 275 -6.40 3.60 -6.74
N ASN A 276 -7.14 3.48 -7.84
CA ASN A 276 -7.36 2.20 -8.51
C ASN A 276 -6.88 2.29 -9.94
N GLU A 277 -6.47 1.16 -10.49
CA GLU A 277 -6.26 1.04 -11.93
C GLU A 277 -7.57 0.92 -12.68
N LYS A 278 -7.50 1.17 -13.99
CA LYS A 278 -8.61 0.88 -14.89
C LYS A 278 -8.85 -0.63 -14.96
N LEU A 279 -10.06 -1.06 -14.59
CA LEU A 279 -10.47 -2.45 -14.65
C LEU A 279 -11.51 -2.66 -15.76
N ALA A 280 -11.20 -3.55 -16.70
CA ALA A 280 -12.16 -4.05 -17.68
C ALA A 280 -12.64 -5.44 -17.24
N TYR A 281 -13.92 -5.57 -16.86
CA TYR A 281 -14.52 -6.83 -16.43
C TYR A 281 -15.84 -7.09 -17.16
N ASN A 282 -15.85 -8.12 -18.01
CA ASN A 282 -16.95 -8.40 -18.94
C ASN A 282 -17.31 -7.18 -19.81
N ILE A 283 -18.55 -6.66 -19.66
CA ILE A 283 -19.05 -5.48 -20.38
C ILE A 283 -18.87 -4.17 -19.60
N PHE A 284 -18.31 -4.23 -18.39
CA PHE A 284 -18.10 -3.07 -17.54
C PHE A 284 -16.66 -2.60 -17.63
N THR A 285 -16.47 -1.29 -17.72
CA THR A 285 -15.17 -0.63 -17.58
C THR A 285 -15.24 0.33 -16.42
N PHE A 286 -14.39 0.10 -15.44
CA PHE A 286 -14.20 0.98 -14.30
C PHE A 286 -12.95 1.81 -14.56
N PRO A 287 -13.06 3.15 -14.66
CA PRO A 287 -11.89 3.98 -14.93
C PRO A 287 -10.98 4.03 -13.71
N SER A 288 -9.71 4.36 -13.96
CA SER A 288 -8.79 4.72 -12.89
C SER A 288 -9.23 6.02 -12.21
N LYS A 289 -9.17 6.05 -10.88
CA LYS A 289 -9.66 7.18 -10.07
C LYS A 289 -8.75 7.44 -8.88
N LEU A 290 -8.69 8.70 -8.48
CA LEU A 290 -8.19 9.11 -7.18
C LEU A 290 -9.37 9.33 -6.23
N ARG A 291 -9.25 8.83 -5.01
CA ARG A 291 -10.21 9.01 -3.91
C ARG A 291 -9.51 9.56 -2.69
N VAL A 292 -10.25 10.33 -1.90
CA VAL A 292 -9.85 10.61 -0.52
C VAL A 292 -10.63 9.69 0.41
N ILE A 293 -9.95 9.21 1.44
CA ILE A 293 -10.52 8.45 2.53
C ILE A 293 -10.21 9.17 3.83
N THR A 294 -11.20 9.28 4.69
CA THR A 294 -11.03 9.70 6.08
C THR A 294 -11.45 8.58 7.01
N ILE A 295 -10.51 8.11 7.82
CA ILE A 295 -10.68 7.03 8.79
C ILE A 295 -10.80 7.66 10.18
N ASP A 296 -11.92 7.43 10.87
CA ASP A 296 -12.13 7.91 12.24
C ASP A 296 -11.38 7.03 13.26
N ASN A 297 -10.42 7.63 13.96
CA ASN A 297 -9.60 6.99 14.99
C ASN A 297 -10.21 7.09 16.40
N THR A 298 -11.29 7.85 16.60
CA THR A 298 -11.90 8.06 17.93
C THR A 298 -12.57 6.80 18.47
N THR A 299 -12.96 5.89 17.60
CA THR A 299 -13.62 4.62 17.94
C THR A 299 -12.66 3.55 18.48
N LEU A 300 -11.34 3.77 18.41
CA LEU A 300 -10.30 2.87 18.93
C LEU A 300 -9.85 3.21 20.36
N LYS A 301 -10.33 4.31 20.96
CA LYS A 301 -10.06 4.65 22.35
C LYS A 301 -11.08 3.94 23.25
N ILE A 302 -10.81 2.68 23.57
CA ILE A 302 -11.33 2.09 24.79
C ILE A 302 -10.22 2.29 25.82
N ASP A 303 -10.43 3.24 26.74
CA ASP A 303 -9.58 3.46 27.91
C ASP A 303 -9.52 2.20 28.81
#